data_AF-A0A3B0RDM9-F1
#
_entry.id   AF-A0A3B0RDM9-F1
#
_cell.length_a   1.000
_cell.length_b   1.000
_cell.length_c   1.000
_cell.angle_alpha   90.00
_cell.angle_beta   90.00
_cell.angle_gamma   90.00
#
_symmetry.space_group_name_H-M   'P 1'
#
loop_
_entity.id
_entity.type
_entity.pdbx_description
1 polymer ?
#
loop_
_entity_poly.entity_id
_entity_poly.type
_entity_poly.pdbx_seq_one_letter_code
_entity_poly.pdbx_strand_id
1 'polypeptide(L)'
;MPVFVNKKEISDDQVHAEMINHPADSLDAARLEAARALVVRQLLLEDAAARELIPAKDIDSLSEEQTEAIIQQLLDQVITTPKADADTCARYYDQHKDRFRDKKTEEILPFDLVRPHIVQYLEDKAYHAAFHAYLDQLMATAEIVGLAA
;
A
#
# COMPACT_ATOMS: atom_id res chain seq x y z
N MET A 1 -13.39 -11.78 17.38
CA MET A 1 -12.34 -12.80 17.56
C MET A 1 -11.03 -12.08 17.37
N PRO A 2 -10.14 -12.04 18.37
CA PRO A 2 -8.92 -11.26 18.29
C PRO A 2 -8.01 -11.80 17.20
N VAL A 3 -7.33 -10.89 16.50
CA VAL A 3 -6.30 -11.22 15.51
C VAL A 3 -4.95 -11.01 16.17
N PHE A 4 -4.04 -11.96 16.00
CA PHE A 4 -2.68 -11.85 16.52
C PHE A 4 -1.71 -11.67 15.36
N VAL A 5 -0.79 -10.72 15.52
CA VAL A 5 0.35 -10.50 14.63
C VAL A 5 1.59 -10.69 15.47
N ASN A 6 2.33 -11.76 15.21
CA ASN A 6 3.47 -12.19 16.01
C ASN A 6 3.09 -12.31 17.50
N LYS A 7 3.57 -11.39 18.34
CA LYS A 7 3.29 -11.36 19.79
C LYS A 7 2.26 -10.29 20.18
N LYS A 8 1.74 -9.55 19.20
CA LYS A 8 0.82 -8.44 19.41
C LYS A 8 -0.61 -8.87 19.14
N GLU A 9 -1.49 -8.58 20.11
CA GLU A 9 -2.93 -8.73 19.95
C GLU A 9 -3.52 -7.47 19.30
N ILE A 10 -4.33 -7.68 18.27
CA ILE A 10 -5.26 -6.71 17.71
C ILE A 10 -6.65 -7.07 18.25
N SER A 11 -7.15 -6.26 19.17
CA SER A 11 -8.41 -6.52 19.88
C SER A 11 -9.62 -6.29 18.99
N ASP A 12 -10.76 -6.88 19.37
CA ASP A 12 -12.03 -6.67 18.66
C ASP A 12 -12.45 -5.20 18.64
N ASP A 13 -12.17 -4.48 19.73
CA ASP A 13 -12.47 -3.05 19.86
C ASP A 13 -11.64 -2.22 18.88
N GLN A 14 -10.37 -2.58 18.67
CA GLN A 14 -9.52 -1.91 17.68
C GLN A 14 -10.04 -2.15 16.26
N VAL A 15 -10.41 -3.39 15.94
CA VAL A 15 -11.02 -3.71 14.63
C VAL A 15 -12.32 -2.91 14.46
N HIS A 16 -13.17 -2.86 15.47
CA HIS A 16 -14.43 -2.14 15.40
C HIS A 16 -14.25 -0.62 15.21
N ALA A 17 -13.26 -0.03 15.89
CA ALA A 17 -12.91 1.37 15.70
C ALA A 17 -12.40 1.64 14.27
N GLU A 18 -11.63 0.72 13.71
CA GLU A 18 -11.07 0.85 12.35
C GLU A 18 -12.11 0.64 11.24
N MET A 19 -13.20 -0.11 11.48
CA MET A 19 -14.26 -0.35 10.48
C MET A 19 -14.87 0.91 9.86
N ILE A 20 -14.85 2.04 10.58
CA ILE A 20 -15.33 3.32 10.03
C ILE A 20 -14.51 3.79 8.82
N ASN A 21 -13.22 3.40 8.76
CA ASN A 21 -12.31 3.72 7.67
C ASN A 21 -12.43 2.73 6.50
N HIS A 22 -13.09 1.59 6.69
CA HIS A 22 -13.23 0.52 5.69
C HIS A 22 -14.70 0.19 5.42
N PRO A 23 -15.49 1.14 4.87
CA PRO A 23 -16.87 0.87 4.50
C PRO A 23 -16.93 -0.21 3.42
N ALA A 24 -17.77 -1.21 3.62
CA ALA A 24 -17.95 -2.33 2.69
C ALA A 24 -19.43 -2.71 2.56
N ASP A 25 -19.72 -3.56 1.56
CA ASP A 25 -21.08 -4.02 1.25
C ASP A 25 -21.69 -4.90 2.36
N SER A 26 -20.89 -5.38 3.31
CA SER A 26 -21.34 -6.14 4.47
C SER A 26 -20.50 -5.85 5.71
N LEU A 27 -21.08 -6.11 6.89
CA LEU A 27 -20.38 -5.97 8.18
C LEU A 27 -19.16 -6.89 8.26
N ASP A 28 -19.29 -8.13 7.78
CA ASP A 28 -18.20 -9.10 7.78
C ASP A 28 -17.06 -8.68 6.86
N ALA A 29 -17.38 -8.10 5.68
CA ALA A 29 -16.38 -7.56 4.77
C ALA A 29 -15.67 -6.34 5.37
N ALA A 30 -16.41 -5.40 5.97
CA ALA A 30 -15.84 -4.23 6.63
C ALA A 30 -14.92 -4.62 7.79
N ARG A 31 -15.33 -5.62 8.59
CA ARG A 31 -14.52 -6.18 9.67
C ARG A 31 -13.24 -6.83 9.15
N LEU A 32 -13.34 -7.61 8.07
CA LEU A 32 -12.18 -8.29 7.47
C LEU A 32 -11.17 -7.27 6.93
N GLU A 33 -11.63 -6.25 6.21
CA GLU A 33 -10.76 -5.21 5.66
C GLU A 33 -10.13 -4.35 6.77
N ALA A 34 -10.90 -3.99 7.81
CA ALA A 34 -10.37 -3.32 8.99
C ALA A 34 -9.30 -4.16 9.71
N ALA A 35 -9.55 -5.46 9.91
CA ALA A 35 -8.57 -6.36 10.50
C ALA A 35 -7.30 -6.47 9.64
N ARG A 36 -7.44 -6.60 8.32
CA ARG A 36 -6.31 -6.61 7.38
C ARG A 36 -5.49 -5.32 7.45
N ALA A 37 -6.16 -4.17 7.47
CA ALA A 37 -5.50 -2.88 7.58
C ALA A 37 -4.68 -2.76 8.87
N LEU A 38 -5.25 -3.18 10.01
CA LEU A 38 -4.53 -3.19 11.29
C LEU A 38 -3.36 -4.17 11.30
N VAL A 39 -3.50 -5.34 10.67
CA VAL A 39 -2.40 -6.30 10.52
C VAL A 39 -1.27 -5.70 9.70
N VAL A 40 -1.57 -5.12 8.54
CA VAL A 40 -0.56 -4.47 7.69
C VAL A 40 0.13 -3.33 8.44
N ARG A 41 -0.65 -2.48 9.13
CA ARG A 41 -0.12 -1.39 9.96
C ARG A 41 0.84 -1.90 11.03
N GLN A 42 0.47 -2.96 11.74
CA GLN A 42 1.31 -3.56 12.77
C GLN A 42 2.61 -4.12 12.18
N LEU A 43 2.54 -4.83 11.06
CA LEU A 43 3.73 -5.37 10.38
C LEU A 43 4.71 -4.26 9.96
N LEU A 44 4.19 -3.15 9.42
CA LEU A 44 5.02 -2.00 9.04
C LEU A 44 5.68 -1.35 10.26
N LEU A 45 4.97 -1.22 11.39
CA LEU A 45 5.54 -0.67 12.62
C LEU A 45 6.60 -1.58 13.25
N GLU A 46 6.41 -2.90 13.20
CA GLU A 46 7.39 -3.87 13.67
C GLU A 46 8.68 -3.83 12.82
N ASP A 47 8.55 -3.75 11.50
CA ASP A 47 9.71 -3.59 10.63
C ASP A 47 10.41 -2.23 10.82
N ALA A 48 9.64 -1.14 10.97
CA ALA A 48 10.20 0.18 11.32
C ALA A 48 11.01 0.13 12.62
N ALA A 49 10.54 -0.61 13.63
CA ALA A 49 11.28 -0.81 14.87
C ALA A 49 12.53 -1.69 14.66
N ALA A 50 12.44 -2.73 13.83
CA ALA A 50 13.59 -3.57 13.48
C ALA A 50 14.70 -2.79 12.75
N ARG A 51 14.34 -1.71 12.04
CA ARG A 51 15.25 -0.78 11.36
C ARG A 51 15.67 0.42 12.22
N GLU A 52 15.33 0.40 13.51
CA GLU A 52 15.67 1.46 14.47
C GLU A 52 15.07 2.84 14.13
N LEU A 53 13.99 2.90 13.32
CA LEU A 53 13.26 4.15 13.07
C LEU A 53 12.47 4.59 14.31
N ILE A 54 12.03 3.61 15.10
CA ILE A 54 11.40 3.80 16.41
C ILE A 54 11.82 2.70 17.39
N PRO A 55 11.81 2.97 18.70
CA PRO A 55 11.93 1.91 19.69
C PRO A 55 10.68 1.02 19.70
N ALA A 56 10.85 -0.30 19.73
CA ALA A 56 9.72 -1.26 19.73
C ALA A 56 8.72 -1.03 20.89
N LYS A 57 9.18 -0.49 22.03
CA LYS A 57 8.34 -0.14 23.18
C LYS A 57 7.41 1.05 22.94
N ASP A 58 7.73 1.89 21.96
CA ASP A 58 7.02 3.14 21.71
C ASP A 58 5.91 2.97 20.66
N ILE A 59 5.87 1.82 19.94
CA ILE A 59 4.85 1.46 18.93
C ILE A 59 3.43 1.73 19.45
N ASP A 60 3.12 1.27 20.67
CA ASP A 60 1.79 1.38 21.26
C ASP A 60 1.43 2.78 21.79
N SER A 61 2.42 3.67 21.86
CA SER A 61 2.26 5.03 22.39
C SER A 61 2.21 6.09 21.29
N LEU A 62 2.31 5.68 20.01
CA LEU A 62 2.27 6.59 18.87
C LEU A 62 0.87 7.18 18.70
N SER A 63 0.80 8.47 18.39
CA SER A 63 -0.40 9.05 17.82
C SER A 63 -0.63 8.57 16.38
N GLU A 64 -1.82 8.80 15.84
CA GLU A 64 -2.13 8.53 14.42
C GLU A 64 -1.15 9.25 13.49
N GLU A 65 -0.94 10.56 13.71
CA GLU A 65 -0.01 11.38 12.91
C GLU A 65 1.44 10.85 12.97
N GLN A 66 1.90 10.46 14.17
CA GLN A 66 3.23 9.88 14.31
C GLN A 66 3.35 8.54 13.59
N THR A 67 2.32 7.70 13.70
CA THR A 67 2.27 6.41 13.01
C THR A 67 2.38 6.58 11.51
N GLU A 68 1.58 7.48 10.93
CA GLU A 68 1.63 7.78 9.50
C GLU A 68 3.01 8.28 9.07
N ALA A 69 3.61 9.20 9.84
CA ALA A 69 4.94 9.73 9.54
C ALA A 69 6.03 8.65 9.56
N ILE A 70 5.99 7.73 10.53
CA ILE A 70 6.95 6.63 10.64
C ILE A 70 6.78 5.63 9.49
N ILE A 71 5.54 5.27 9.16
CA ILE A 71 5.25 4.39 8.03
C ILE A 71 5.74 5.04 6.74
N GLN A 72 5.45 6.32 6.51
CA GLN A 72 5.95 7.02 5.32
C GLN A 72 7.49 7.00 5.25
N GLN A 73 8.16 7.30 6.36
CA GLN A 73 9.62 7.26 6.44
C GLN A 73 10.17 5.85 6.17
N LEU A 74 9.51 4.80 6.66
CA LEU A 74 9.87 3.42 6.35
C LEU A 74 9.74 3.13 4.85
N LEU A 75 8.59 3.48 4.26
CA LEU A 75 8.31 3.23 2.86
C LEU A 75 9.32 3.94 1.94
N ASP A 76 9.69 5.19 2.28
CA ASP A 76 10.71 5.94 1.55
C ASP A 76 12.10 5.28 1.61
N GLN A 77 12.41 4.53 2.68
CA GLN A 77 13.68 3.79 2.80
C GLN A 77 13.68 2.44 2.07
N VAL A 78 12.54 1.73 2.07
CA VAL A 78 12.48 0.35 1.55
C VAL A 78 12.01 0.27 0.10
N ILE A 79 11.19 1.21 -0.35
CA ILE A 79 10.66 1.23 -1.71
C ILE A 79 11.55 2.08 -2.60
N THR A 80 12.29 1.43 -3.49
CA THR A 80 13.00 2.10 -4.58
C THR A 80 12.35 1.71 -5.89
N THR A 81 11.76 2.67 -6.59
CA THR A 81 11.17 2.45 -7.92
C THR A 81 12.09 2.94 -9.02
N PRO A 82 12.22 2.18 -10.13
CA PRO A 82 12.89 2.69 -11.32
C PRO A 82 12.05 3.80 -11.96
N LYS A 83 12.70 4.91 -12.34
CA LYS A 83 12.04 5.95 -13.13
C LYS A 83 11.69 5.42 -14.52
N ALA A 84 10.53 5.81 -15.03
CA ALA A 84 10.10 5.42 -16.37
C ALA A 84 10.92 6.20 -17.42
N ASP A 85 11.83 5.51 -18.11
CA ASP A 85 12.62 6.09 -19.20
C ASP A 85 11.77 6.34 -20.47
N ALA A 86 12.33 7.09 -21.41
CA ALA A 86 11.64 7.46 -22.64
C ALA A 86 11.26 6.23 -23.49
N ASP A 87 12.13 5.22 -23.54
CA ASP A 87 11.92 3.99 -24.31
C ASP A 87 10.77 3.15 -23.74
N THR A 88 10.68 3.03 -22.42
CA THR A 88 9.58 2.33 -21.74
C THR A 88 8.26 3.07 -21.95
N CYS A 89 8.27 4.40 -21.86
CA CYS A 89 7.07 5.21 -22.13
C CYS A 89 6.60 5.07 -23.58
N ALA A 90 7.51 5.09 -24.56
CA ALA A 90 7.19 4.91 -25.97
C ALA A 90 6.58 3.52 -26.23
N ARG A 91 7.20 2.46 -25.68
CA ARG A 91 6.67 1.09 -25.77
C ARG A 91 5.27 0.97 -25.17
N TYR A 92 5.02 1.57 -24.00
CA TYR A 92 3.70 1.56 -23.38
C TYR A 92 2.66 2.30 -24.23
N TYR A 93 3.02 3.47 -24.75
CA TYR A 93 2.15 4.22 -25.67
C TYR A 93 1.78 3.38 -26.90
N ASP A 94 2.77 2.73 -27.52
CA ASP A 94 2.55 1.93 -28.73
C ASP A 94 1.65 0.71 -28.48
N GLN A 95 1.75 0.07 -27.31
CA GLN A 95 0.93 -1.07 -26.94
C GLN A 95 -0.49 -0.70 -26.50
N HIS A 96 -0.73 0.55 -26.11
CA HIS A 96 -1.98 0.99 -25.50
C HIS A 96 -2.58 2.24 -26.16
N LYS A 97 -2.35 2.45 -27.47
CA LYS A 97 -2.82 3.63 -28.21
C LYS A 97 -4.31 3.92 -28.03
N ASP A 98 -5.13 2.87 -27.97
CA ASP A 98 -6.58 2.99 -27.79
C ASP A 98 -6.97 3.68 -26.47
N ARG A 99 -6.12 3.62 -25.43
CA ARG A 99 -6.32 4.31 -24.15
C ARG A 99 -6.13 5.82 -24.25
N PHE A 100 -5.42 6.29 -25.28
CA PHE A 100 -5.09 7.70 -25.51
C PHE A 100 -5.95 8.33 -26.60
N ARG A 101 -7.11 7.73 -26.90
CA ARG A 101 -8.06 8.27 -27.86
C ARG A 101 -8.88 9.38 -27.23
N ASP A 102 -8.91 10.54 -27.88
CA ASP A 102 -9.74 11.66 -27.47
C ASP A 102 -11.22 11.29 -27.65
N LYS A 103 -12.03 11.47 -26.60
CA LYS A 103 -13.46 11.12 -26.62
C LYS A 103 -14.30 12.06 -27.50
N LYS A 104 -13.79 13.23 -27.85
CA LYS A 104 -14.46 14.25 -28.67
C LYS A 104 -14.08 14.14 -30.14
N THR A 105 -12.79 14.06 -30.43
CA THR A 105 -12.30 14.04 -31.82
C THR A 105 -12.11 12.63 -32.36
N GLU A 106 -12.16 11.61 -31.50
CA GLU A 106 -11.92 10.21 -31.85
C GLU A 106 -10.50 9.92 -32.40
N GLU A 107 -9.59 10.88 -32.29
CA GLU A 107 -8.20 10.77 -32.74
C GLU A 107 -7.29 10.27 -31.61
N ILE A 108 -6.17 9.63 -31.98
CA ILE A 108 -5.14 9.22 -31.03
C ILE A 108 -4.30 10.46 -30.66
N LEU A 109 -4.22 10.76 -29.38
CA LEU A 109 -3.42 11.89 -28.88
C LEU A 109 -1.92 11.63 -29.09
N PRO A 110 -1.16 12.60 -29.62
CA PRO A 110 0.29 12.50 -29.80
C PRO A 110 1.04 12.10 -28.52
N PHE A 111 2.11 11.33 -28.67
CA PHE A 111 2.92 10.82 -27.55
C PHE A 111 3.39 11.94 -26.61
N ASP A 112 3.88 13.06 -27.13
CA ASP A 112 4.41 14.16 -26.30
C ASP A 112 3.36 14.75 -25.35
N LEU A 113 2.09 14.76 -25.74
CA LEU A 113 0.99 15.26 -24.90
C LEU A 113 0.66 14.30 -23.76
N VAL A 114 0.74 13.00 -24.01
CA VAL A 114 0.37 11.97 -23.02
C VAL A 114 1.56 11.44 -22.23
N ARG A 115 2.79 11.72 -22.66
CA ARG A 115 4.03 11.24 -22.03
C ARG A 115 4.09 11.53 -20.52
N PRO A 116 3.78 12.74 -20.01
CA PRO A 116 3.81 12.98 -18.56
C PRO A 116 2.85 12.08 -17.78
N HIS A 117 1.67 11.81 -18.34
CA HIS A 117 0.70 10.89 -17.74
C HIS A 117 1.15 9.43 -17.78
N ILE A 118 1.84 9.03 -18.85
CA ILE A 118 2.42 7.69 -18.97
C ILE A 118 3.53 7.50 -17.93
N VAL A 119 4.42 8.48 -17.78
CA VAL A 119 5.48 8.47 -16.76
C VAL A 119 4.87 8.29 -15.38
N GLN A 120 3.93 9.16 -14.99
CA GLN A 120 3.27 9.09 -13.69
C GLN A 120 2.61 7.73 -13.48
N TYR A 121 1.84 7.24 -14.46
CA TYR A 121 1.17 5.93 -14.35
C TYR A 121 2.15 4.77 -14.16
N LEU A 122 3.25 4.76 -14.90
CA LEU A 122 4.25 3.69 -14.80
C LEU A 122 5.01 3.76 -13.46
N GLU A 123 5.30 4.95 -12.97
CA GLU A 123 5.94 5.17 -11.67
C GLU A 123 5.01 4.74 -10.52
N ASP A 124 3.74 5.14 -10.56
CA ASP A 124 2.72 4.72 -9.57
C ASP A 124 2.53 3.20 -9.59
N LYS A 125 2.47 2.61 -10.79
CA LYS A 125 2.35 1.15 -10.94
C LYS A 125 3.57 0.42 -10.40
N ALA A 126 4.78 0.93 -10.65
CA ALA A 126 6.01 0.37 -10.12
C ALA A 126 6.05 0.48 -8.59
N TYR A 127 5.59 1.61 -8.04
CA TYR A 127 5.47 1.82 -6.60
C TYR A 127 4.53 0.82 -5.95
N HIS A 128 3.31 0.68 -6.47
CA HIS A 128 2.35 -0.30 -5.97
C HIS A 128 2.90 -1.73 -6.05
N ALA A 129 3.55 -2.10 -7.14
CA ALA A 129 4.15 -3.43 -7.27
C ALA A 129 5.25 -3.66 -6.23
N ALA A 130 6.12 -2.68 -6.00
CA ALA A 130 7.18 -2.76 -5.00
C ALA A 130 6.60 -2.81 -3.57
N PHE A 131 5.58 -2.01 -3.27
CA PHE A 131 4.87 -2.03 -1.99
C PHE A 131 4.22 -3.39 -1.73
N HIS A 132 3.52 -3.96 -2.72
CA HIS A 132 2.91 -5.29 -2.58
C HIS A 132 3.96 -6.38 -2.36
N ALA A 133 5.06 -6.37 -3.13
CA ALA A 133 6.16 -7.32 -2.93
C ALA A 133 6.79 -7.19 -1.54
N TYR A 134 6.87 -5.98 -1.02
CA TYR A 134 7.36 -5.71 0.32
C TYR A 134 6.40 -6.24 1.40
N LEU A 135 5.09 -6.01 1.27
CA LEU A 135 4.10 -6.58 2.17
C LEU A 135 4.10 -8.12 2.13
N ASP A 136 4.21 -8.73 0.95
CA ASP A 136 4.30 -10.17 0.80
C ASP A 136 5.52 -10.74 1.55
N GLN A 137 6.65 -10.03 1.50
CA GLN A 137 7.85 -10.39 2.28
C GLN A 137 7.58 -10.34 3.78
N LEU A 138 6.96 -9.26 4.28
CA LEU A 138 6.64 -9.13 5.71
C LEU A 138 5.68 -10.24 6.15
N MET A 139 4.61 -10.47 5.40
CA MET A 139 3.62 -11.51 5.69
C MET A 139 4.23 -12.92 5.66
N ALA A 140 5.17 -13.20 4.75
CA ALA A 140 5.83 -14.50 4.68
C ALA A 140 6.68 -14.82 5.93
N THR A 141 7.13 -13.80 6.64
CA THR A 141 7.92 -13.94 7.87
C THR A 141 7.12 -13.81 9.16
N ALA A 142 5.88 -13.33 9.06
CA ALA A 142 5.03 -13.05 10.21
C ALA A 142 4.18 -14.26 10.60
N GLU A 143 3.96 -14.43 11.91
CA GLU A 143 2.98 -15.37 12.44
C GLU A 143 1.64 -14.64 12.63
N ILE A 144 0.66 -14.91 11.77
CA ILE A 144 -0.66 -14.28 11.82
C ILE A 144 -1.70 -15.34 12.20
N VAL A 145 -2.42 -15.11 13.30
CA VAL A 145 -3.45 -16.02 13.80
C VAL A 145 -4.78 -15.29 13.94
N GLY A 146 -5.88 -15.91 13.50
CA GLY A 146 -7.24 -15.38 13.69
C GLY A 146 -7.73 -14.45 12.58
N LEU A 147 -6.92 -14.18 11.55
CA LEU A 147 -7.40 -13.54 10.32
C LEU A 147 -8.14 -14.59 9.48
N ALA A 148 -9.48 -14.53 9.46
CA ALA A 148 -10.29 -15.46 8.66
C ALA A 148 -10.06 -15.20 7.16
N ALA A 149 -9.85 -16.27 6.39
CA ALA A 149 -9.72 -16.25 4.93
C ALA A 149 -11.08 -16.21 4.22
#